data_AF-O52608-F1
#
_entry.id   AF-O52608-F1
#
_cell.length_a   1.000
_cell.length_b   1.000
_cell.length_c   1.000
_cell.angle_alpha   90.00
_cell.angle_beta   90.00
_cell.angle_gamma   90.00
#
_symmetry.space_group_name_H-M   'P 1'
#
loop_
_entity.id
_entity.type
_entity.pdbx_description
1 polymer ?
#
loop_
_entity_poly.entity_id
_entity_poly.type
_entity_poly.pdbx_seq_one_letter_code
_entity_poly.pdbx_strand_id
1 'polypeptide(L)'
;GPQGSPWGTAKLMFNNLTLNSNASMDYGKDLDLTIQGHFTNNQGTMNLFVQDGRVATLNAGHQASMIFNNLVDSTTGFYKPLIKINSAQNLTKNKEHVLVKARNIDYNLVGVQGASYD
;
A
#
# COMPACT_ATOMS: atom_id res chain seq x y z
N GLY A 1 6.43 -13.44 9.79
CA GLY A 1 7.89 -13.67 9.68
C GLY A 1 8.63 -12.63 10.50
N PRO A 2 9.92 -12.80 10.80
CA PRO A 2 10.67 -11.85 11.62
C PRO A 2 10.68 -10.46 10.99
N GLN A 3 10.44 -9.44 11.82
CA GLN A 3 10.45 -8.03 11.44
C GLN A 3 11.91 -7.55 11.39
N GLY A 4 12.62 -7.92 10.32
CA GLY A 4 14.03 -7.61 10.15
C GLY A 4 14.68 -8.52 9.10
N SER A 5 14.84 -7.98 7.90
CA SER A 5 15.59 -8.53 6.75
C SER A 5 15.36 -10.02 6.47
N PRO A 6 14.31 -10.38 5.70
CA PRO A 6 14.22 -11.73 5.16
C PRO A 6 15.30 -11.89 4.08
N TRP A 7 16.43 -12.50 4.42
CA TRP A 7 17.35 -12.97 3.40
C TRP A 7 16.65 -14.07 2.58
N GLY A 8 16.25 -13.72 1.36
CA GLY A 8 15.59 -14.61 0.40
C GLY A 8 14.35 -13.97 -0.22
N THR A 9 14.17 -14.14 -1.53
CA THR A 9 12.95 -13.70 -2.22
C THR A 9 11.78 -14.58 -1.79
N ALA A 10 10.84 -14.02 -1.02
CA ALA A 10 9.58 -14.69 -0.76
C ALA A 10 8.67 -14.51 -1.97
N LYS A 11 8.27 -15.61 -2.62
CA LYS A 11 7.32 -15.58 -3.73
C LYS A 11 5.91 -15.81 -3.20
N LEU A 12 5.07 -14.80 -3.32
CA LEU A 12 3.65 -14.90 -2.97
C LEU A 12 2.81 -14.67 -4.23
N MET A 13 1.88 -15.59 -4.49
CA MET A 13 0.96 -15.50 -5.61
C MET A 13 -0.47 -15.52 -5.07
N PHE A 14 -1.26 -14.53 -5.48
CA PHE A 14 -2.67 -14.43 -5.13
C PHE A 14 -3.50 -14.26 -6.40
N ASN A 15 -4.69 -14.86 -6.40
CA ASN A 15 -5.69 -14.48 -7.38
C ASN A 15 -6.22 -13.07 -7.05
N ASN A 16 -6.76 -12.88 -5.85
CA ASN A 16 -7.13 -11.56 -5.34
C ASN A 16 -6.49 -11.34 -3.97
N LEU A 17 -6.18 -10.09 -3.63
CA LEU A 17 -5.65 -9.72 -2.31
C LEU A 17 -6.45 -8.53 -1.76
N THR A 18 -6.95 -8.69 -0.53
CA THR A 18 -7.66 -7.63 0.19
C THR A 18 -6.94 -7.31 1.50
N LEU A 19 -6.53 -6.05 1.67
CA LEU A 19 -6.17 -5.49 2.96
C LEU A 19 -7.44 -4.94 3.60
N ASN A 20 -7.86 -5.56 4.72
CA ASN A 20 -9.02 -5.10 5.47
C ASN A 20 -8.69 -3.89 6.33
N SER A 21 -9.73 -3.28 6.92
CA SER A 21 -9.58 -2.09 7.75
C SER A 21 -8.55 -2.32 8.86
N ASN A 22 -7.64 -1.37 9.00
CA ASN A 22 -6.52 -1.40 9.94
C ASN A 22 -5.48 -2.50 9.72
N ALA A 23 -5.60 -3.32 8.67
CA ALA A 23 -4.54 -4.23 8.28
C ALA A 23 -3.30 -3.45 7.80
N SER A 24 -2.13 -4.04 8.03
CA SER A 24 -0.86 -3.49 7.63
C SER A 24 -0.14 -4.49 6.74
N MET A 25 0.38 -4.02 5.61
CA MET A 25 1.16 -4.82 4.67
C MET A 25 2.56 -4.24 4.53
N ASP A 26 3.54 -5.00 5.00
CA ASP A 26 4.95 -4.66 4.85
C ASP A 26 5.47 -5.19 3.51
N TYR A 27 5.93 -4.29 2.64
CA TYR A 27 6.31 -4.62 1.26
C TYR A 27 7.67 -4.02 0.89
N GLY A 28 8.54 -4.87 0.34
CA GLY A 28 9.91 -4.50 -0.06
C GLY A 28 10.36 -5.33 -1.27
N LYS A 29 11.55 -5.04 -1.78
CA LYS A 29 12.14 -5.67 -2.98
C LYS A 29 12.35 -7.18 -2.84
N ASP A 30 12.48 -7.66 -1.60
CA ASP A 30 12.69 -9.08 -1.30
C ASP A 30 11.36 -9.86 -1.24
N LEU A 31 10.20 -9.18 -1.41
CA LEU A 31 8.90 -9.81 -1.60
C LEU A 31 8.49 -9.74 -3.07
N ASP A 32 8.53 -10.88 -3.76
CA ASP A 32 8.00 -11.03 -5.11
C ASP A 32 6.50 -11.37 -5.01
N LEU A 33 5.68 -10.33 -5.05
CA LEU A 33 4.23 -10.42 -4.94
C LEU A 33 3.59 -10.32 -6.32
N THR A 34 2.91 -11.39 -6.73
CA THR A 34 2.09 -11.42 -7.94
C THR A 34 0.62 -11.49 -7.57
N ILE A 35 -0.16 -10.49 -7.97
CA ILE A 35 -1.63 -10.47 -7.84
C ILE A 35 -2.21 -10.56 -9.24
N GLN A 36 -2.80 -11.72 -9.59
CA GLN A 36 -3.31 -11.96 -10.95
C GLN A 36 -4.62 -11.21 -11.23
N GLY A 37 -5.46 -11.10 -10.22
CA GLY A 37 -6.77 -10.47 -10.22
C GLY A 37 -6.73 -9.08 -9.61
N HIS A 38 -7.63 -8.85 -8.66
CA HIS A 38 -7.88 -7.55 -8.03
C HIS A 38 -7.04 -7.37 -6.77
N PHE A 39 -6.61 -6.13 -6.55
CA PHE A 39 -6.09 -5.68 -5.27
C PHE A 39 -7.09 -4.73 -4.62
N THR A 40 -7.41 -4.93 -3.36
CA THR A 40 -8.30 -4.03 -2.60
C THR A 40 -7.58 -3.60 -1.33
N ASN A 41 -7.29 -2.31 -1.19
CA ASN A 41 -6.94 -1.72 0.08
C ASN A 41 -8.20 -1.09 0.69
N ASN A 42 -8.84 -1.81 1.60
CA ASN A 42 -10.01 -1.36 2.34
C ASN A 42 -9.61 -0.74 3.68
N GLN A 43 -9.16 0.52 3.67
CA GLN A 43 -8.77 1.26 4.87
C GLN A 43 -7.59 0.62 5.64
N GLY A 44 -6.76 -0.15 4.94
CA GLY A 44 -5.48 -0.64 5.42
C GLY A 44 -4.32 0.28 5.04
N THR A 45 -3.12 -0.08 5.47
CA THR A 45 -1.89 0.67 5.15
C THR A 45 -0.84 -0.24 4.54
N MET A 46 -0.32 0.15 3.38
CA MET A 46 0.87 -0.46 2.78
C MET A 46 2.13 0.27 3.26
N ASN A 47 3.01 -0.43 3.97
CA ASN A 47 4.32 0.06 4.39
C ASN A 47 5.37 -0.37 3.37
N LEU A 48 5.78 0.55 2.50
CA LEU A 48 6.80 0.32 1.50
C LEU A 48 8.19 0.63 2.07
N PHE A 49 9.12 -0.31 1.97
CA PHE A 49 10.49 -0.10 2.41
C PHE A 49 11.37 0.40 1.26
N VAL A 50 12.14 1.46 1.52
CA VAL A 50 13.17 1.92 0.59
C VAL A 50 14.38 0.99 0.68
N GLN A 51 14.72 0.37 -0.44
CA GLN A 51 15.88 -0.50 -0.59
C GLN A 51 16.60 -0.13 -1.89
N ASP A 52 17.93 0.01 -1.83
CA ASP A 52 18.77 0.44 -2.96
C ASP A 52 18.27 1.73 -3.65
N GLY A 53 17.76 2.65 -2.83
CA GLY A 53 17.25 3.94 -3.26
C GLY A 53 15.94 3.90 -4.05
N ARG A 54 15.18 2.80 -3.98
CA ARG A 54 13.87 2.62 -4.65
C ARG A 54 12.89 1.90 -3.72
N VAL A 55 11.64 1.83 -4.13
CA VAL A 55 10.59 0.98 -3.53
C VAL A 55 10.14 -0.07 -4.54
N ALA A 56 9.62 -1.18 -4.05
CA ALA A 56 8.97 -2.18 -4.89
C ALA A 56 7.62 -1.67 -5.39
N THR A 57 7.30 -1.95 -6.66
CA THR A 57 5.99 -1.67 -7.24
C THR A 57 5.04 -2.81 -6.96
N LEU A 58 3.88 -2.53 -6.37
CA LEU A 58 2.80 -3.51 -6.27
C LEU A 58 2.11 -3.64 -7.63
N ASN A 59 2.06 -4.85 -8.18
CA ASN A 59 1.44 -5.11 -9.47
C ASN A 59 0.14 -5.92 -9.28
N ALA A 60 -0.97 -5.35 -9.73
CA ALA A 60 -2.27 -6.03 -9.82
C ALA A 60 -2.62 -6.26 -11.30
N GLY A 61 -3.02 -7.49 -11.64
CA GLY A 61 -3.33 -7.86 -13.02
C GLY A 61 -4.64 -7.26 -13.53
N HIS A 62 -5.53 -6.82 -12.64
CA HIS A 62 -6.81 -6.16 -12.95
C HIS A 62 -6.91 -4.80 -12.23
N GLN A 63 -7.99 -4.55 -11.47
CA GLN A 63 -8.24 -3.30 -10.78
C GLN A 63 -7.54 -3.26 -9.41
N ALA A 64 -7.07 -2.08 -9.03
CA ALA A 64 -6.72 -1.76 -7.65
C ALA A 64 -7.78 -0.82 -7.05
N SER A 65 -8.39 -1.19 -5.93
CA SER A 65 -9.36 -0.36 -5.20
C SER A 65 -8.72 0.23 -3.95
N MET A 66 -8.73 1.55 -3.85
CA MET A 66 -8.17 2.35 -2.76
C MET A 66 -9.32 2.98 -1.97
N ILE A 67 -9.68 2.36 -0.85
CA ILE A 67 -10.84 2.77 -0.05
C ILE A 67 -10.35 3.43 1.23
N PHE A 68 -10.79 4.66 1.49
CA PHE A 68 -10.37 5.48 2.63
C PHE A 68 -11.57 6.09 3.35
N ASN A 69 -11.35 6.62 4.54
CA ASN A 69 -12.34 7.35 5.32
C ASN A 69 -11.76 8.71 5.76
N ASN A 70 -12.60 9.54 6.35
CA ASN A 70 -12.24 10.86 6.88
C ASN A 70 -12.09 10.88 8.40
N LEU A 71 -11.81 9.72 9.02
CA LEU A 71 -11.44 9.70 10.43
C LEU A 71 -10.04 10.27 10.59
N VAL A 72 -9.95 11.31 11.40
CA VAL A 72 -8.66 11.89 11.81
C VAL A 72 -8.09 11.02 12.92
N ASP A 73 -6.90 10.50 12.70
CA ASP A 73 -6.14 9.79 13.72
C ASP A 73 -5.70 10.78 14.80
N SER A 74 -6.09 10.53 16.05
CA SER A 74 -5.85 11.46 17.17
C SER A 74 -4.38 11.59 17.56
N THR A 75 -3.53 10.63 17.18
CA THR A 75 -2.10 10.65 17.47
C THR A 75 -1.36 11.54 16.50
N THR A 76 -1.75 11.50 15.22
CA THR A 76 -1.09 12.26 14.14
C THR A 76 -1.79 13.58 13.82
N GLY A 77 -3.06 13.73 14.20
CA GLY A 77 -3.90 14.85 13.78
C GLY A 77 -4.25 14.84 12.29
N PHE A 78 -4.07 13.71 11.60
CA PHE A 78 -4.28 13.58 10.16
C PHE A 78 -5.02 12.29 9.79
N TYR A 79 -5.49 12.17 8.55
CA TYR A 79 -6.12 10.94 8.06
C TYR A 79 -5.11 9.78 8.02
N LYS A 80 -5.61 8.56 8.25
CA LYS A 80 -4.79 7.36 8.13
C LYS A 80 -4.31 7.18 6.67
N PRO A 81 -2.99 7.03 6.43
CA PRO A 81 -2.48 6.86 5.08
C PRO A 81 -2.79 5.46 4.52
N LEU A 82 -3.16 5.40 3.24
CA LEU A 82 -3.25 4.14 2.49
C LEU A 82 -1.86 3.56 2.17
N ILE A 83 -0.86 4.43 2.00
CA ILE A 83 0.52 4.06 1.68
C ILE A 83 1.48 4.89 2.53
N LYS A 84 2.43 4.22 3.16
CA LYS A 84 3.53 4.82 3.92
C LYS A 84 4.85 4.35 3.31
N ILE A 85 5.70 5.29 2.91
CA ILE A 85 7.07 4.98 2.48
C ILE A 85 8.01 5.18 3.66
N ASN A 86 8.57 4.10 4.17
CA ASN A 86 9.52 4.15 5.27
C ASN A 86 10.92 4.50 4.76
N SER A 87 11.60 5.40 5.47
CA SER A 87 12.93 5.91 5.09
C SER A 87 12.96 6.61 3.73
N ALA A 88 11.91 7.38 3.40
CA ALA A 88 11.77 8.10 2.13
C ALA A 88 12.94 9.06 1.81
N GLN A 89 13.68 9.52 2.82
CA GLN A 89 14.90 10.32 2.64
C GLN A 89 16.00 9.60 1.84
N ASN A 90 15.95 8.27 1.78
CA ASN A 90 16.91 7.44 1.06
C ASN A 90 16.52 7.21 -0.40
N LEU A 91 15.37 7.72 -0.87
CA LEU A 91 14.96 7.57 -2.27
C LEU A 91 15.93 8.28 -3.21
N THR A 92 16.19 7.64 -4.35
CA THR A 92 16.91 8.28 -5.45
C THR A 92 16.11 9.49 -5.92
N LYS A 93 16.68 10.69 -5.78
CA LYS A 93 16.02 11.93 -6.18
C LYS A 93 15.91 12.03 -7.70
N ASN A 94 14.99 12.88 -8.17
CA ASN A 94 14.80 13.19 -9.59
C ASN A 94 14.52 11.96 -10.46
N LYS A 95 13.88 10.96 -9.86
CA LYS A 95 13.52 9.70 -10.51
C LYS A 95 12.10 9.33 -10.13
N GLU A 96 11.35 8.80 -11.09
CA GLU A 96 10.04 8.22 -10.84
C GLU A 96 10.16 6.94 -10.01
N HIS A 97 9.31 6.83 -8.99
CA HIS A 97 9.14 5.63 -8.17
C HIS A 97 7.69 5.17 -8.26
N VAL A 98 7.42 4.16 -9.07
CA VAL A 98 6.06 3.62 -9.27
C VAL A 98 5.67 2.78 -8.06
N LEU A 99 4.62 3.18 -7.34
CA LEU A 99 4.18 2.49 -6.12
C LEU A 99 3.18 1.36 -6.42
N VAL A 100 2.22 1.62 -7.30
CA VAL A 100 1.13 0.70 -7.65
C VAL A 100 0.94 0.74 -9.17
N LYS A 101 0.81 -0.45 -9.77
CA LYS A 101 0.47 -0.62 -11.17
C LYS A 101 -0.71 -1.58 -11.29
N ALA A 102 -1.76 -1.13 -11.95
CA ALA A 102 -3.00 -1.86 -12.20
C ALA A 102 -3.60 -1.40 -13.53
N ARG A 103 -4.63 -2.08 -14.05
CA ARG A 103 -5.35 -1.63 -15.26
C ARG A 103 -6.13 -0.34 -15.00
N ASN A 104 -6.73 -0.25 -13.83
CA ASN A 104 -7.44 0.90 -13.31
C ASN A 104 -7.23 0.98 -11.80
N ILE A 105 -7.20 2.21 -11.27
CA ILE A 105 -7.07 2.46 -9.83
C ILE A 105 -8.28 3.29 -9.41
N ASP A 106 -9.15 2.68 -8.63
CA ASP A 106 -10.41 3.28 -8.19
C ASP A 106 -10.23 3.82 -6.77
N TYR A 107 -10.69 5.05 -6.53
CA TYR A 107 -10.60 5.72 -5.23
C TYR A 107 -12.00 5.91 -4.66
N ASN A 108 -12.24 5.38 -3.46
CA ASN A 108 -13.56 5.37 -2.85
C ASN A 108 -13.51 5.89 -1.41
N LEU A 109 -14.28 6.94 -1.13
CA LEU A 109 -14.51 7.39 0.23
C LEU A 109 -15.65 6.57 0.84
N VAL A 110 -15.38 5.84 1.91
CA VAL A 110 -16.43 5.29 2.77
C VAL A 110 -16.68 6.28 3.88
N GLY A 111 -17.83 6.92 3.77
CA GLY A 111 -18.20 7.98 4.69
C GLY A 111 -18.43 7.48 6.10
N VAL A 112 -17.99 8.26 7.08
CA VAL A 112 -18.38 8.05 8.47
C VAL A 112 -19.61 8.89 8.77
N GLN A 113 -20.55 8.28 9.48
CA GLN A 113 -21.81 8.91 9.87
C GLN A 113 -21.55 10.28 10.53
N GLY A 114 -22.13 11.35 9.96
CA GLY A 114 -22.00 12.72 10.47
C GLY A 114 -20.92 13.59 9.84
N ALA A 115 -20.16 13.08 8.86
CA ALA A 115 -19.19 13.89 8.14
C ALA A 115 -19.76 14.48 6.84
N SER A 116 -19.43 15.74 6.55
CA SER A 116 -19.69 16.37 5.24
C SER A 116 -18.75 15.78 4.20
N TYR A 117 -19.28 15.54 3.00
CA TYR A 117 -18.51 15.02 1.86
C TYR A 117 -18.27 16.15 0.86
N ASP A 118 -17.08 16.16 0.25
CA ASP A 118 -16.71 17.01 -0.89
C ASP A 118 -17.13 16.38 -2.22
#